data_AF-A0AAV7AG88-F1
#
_entry.id   AF-A0AAV7AG88-F1
#
_cell.length_a   1.000
_cell.length_b   1.000
_cell.length_c   1.000
_cell.angle_alpha   90.00
_cell.angle_beta   90.00
_cell.angle_gamma   90.00
#
_symmetry.space_group_name_H-M   'P 1'
#
loop_
_entity.id
_entity.type
_entity.pdbx_description
1 polymer ?
#
loop_
_entity_poly.entity_id
_entity_poly.type
_entity_poly.pdbx_seq_one_letter_code
_entity_poly.pdbx_strand_id
1 'polypeptide(L)'
;MGFVFITHHHVYDPPQSPDLSFSLQGDSLLACSSHLQHCRATNLYLDLRNTKRSQDRFKEDFIQEGEIGGHCDLDSKLLLSQGDRKSPLQSWFAELQAYSSLRFRPIEDGQCDVIVEKPTYIMKLDAGVNMYHHFCDFVNLYITQHMNNSFSTDVHIVMWDTSFYGYGDLFNETWKAFTDYEVTHLKAYDSKRVCFKDAVFALLPRMRYGLFYNTPLISNCRGTGLFRAFSQHVLFRLNISQETLKEEKIRVTILTRSTEFRKILNLDKLVHALKAIPLFQVTVVDYKYRSLGFLEQLQITHNSDIFIGMHGAGLTHLLFLPDWAVIFELYNCEDERCYLDLARLRGVHYITWEKADKVYPQDKGHHPTLGDHPKFTNYAFDVEEFVRLVSSAAEYVSRHPKWPPRRRRDEL
;
A
#
# COMPACT_ATOMS: atom_id res chain seq x y z
N MET A 1 2.56 -4.16 20.51
CA MET A 1 1.52 -3.14 20.28
C MET A 1 0.77 -2.97 21.59
N GLY A 2 1.08 -1.93 22.36
CA GLY A 2 0.30 -1.61 23.55
C GLY A 2 -1.02 -1.02 23.10
N PHE A 3 -2.12 -1.72 23.35
CA PHE A 3 -3.43 -1.08 23.35
C PHE A 3 -3.46 -0.17 24.57
N VAL A 4 -3.96 1.06 24.43
CA VAL A 4 -4.29 1.89 25.60
C VAL A 4 -5.52 1.26 26.22
N PHE A 5 -5.29 0.42 27.23
CA PHE A 5 -6.34 -0.11 28.08
C PHE A 5 -6.60 0.87 29.22
N ILE A 6 -7.87 1.21 29.40
CA ILE A 6 -8.37 1.89 30.60
C ILE A 6 -8.42 0.83 31.69
N THR A 7 -7.58 0.92 32.73
CA THR A 7 -7.90 0.61 34.14
C THR A 7 -6.69 0.83 35.06
N HIS A 8 -7.00 1.19 36.31
CA HIS A 8 -6.08 1.42 37.43
C HIS A 8 -5.26 0.18 37.83
N HIS A 9 -4.07 0.44 38.37
CA HIS A 9 -3.11 -0.49 39.00
C HIS A 9 -3.72 -1.71 39.72
N HIS A 10 -3.26 -2.93 39.37
CA HIS A 10 -2.55 -3.86 40.28
C HIS A 10 -2.02 -5.14 39.57
N VAL A 11 -0.71 -5.36 39.74
CA VAL A 11 0.16 -6.57 39.78
C VAL A 11 -0.44 -8.01 39.62
N TYR A 12 0.17 -8.78 38.68
CA TYR A 12 0.38 -10.25 38.51
C TYR A 12 -0.59 -11.20 37.73
N ASP A 13 0.05 -11.87 36.75
CA ASP A 13 -0.13 -13.18 36.04
C ASP A 13 -1.39 -13.55 35.22
N PRO A 14 -1.22 -14.34 34.13
CA PRO A 14 -2.10 -14.33 32.96
C PRO A 14 -3.22 -15.38 33.04
N PRO A 15 -4.39 -15.10 32.43
CA PRO A 15 -5.31 -16.18 32.06
C PRO A 15 -5.61 -16.23 30.56
N GLN A 16 -5.84 -17.47 30.15
CA GLN A 16 -6.34 -17.93 28.86
C GLN A 16 -7.77 -17.43 28.60
N SER A 17 -8.11 -17.29 27.31
CA SER A 17 -9.45 -17.10 26.71
C SER A 17 -10.05 -15.68 26.64
N PRO A 18 -10.87 -15.39 25.60
CA PRO A 18 -11.20 -14.05 25.16
C PRO A 18 -12.59 -13.64 25.67
N ASP A 19 -12.65 -12.82 26.71
CA ASP A 19 -13.84 -12.07 27.04
C ASP A 19 -13.47 -10.59 27.26
N LEU A 20 -13.80 -9.78 26.25
CA LEU A 20 -13.71 -8.33 26.27
C LEU A 20 -14.95 -7.78 27.00
N SER A 21 -14.86 -7.55 28.30
CA SER A 21 -15.90 -6.81 29.04
C SER A 21 -15.63 -5.30 28.96
N PHE A 22 -16.30 -4.62 28.03
CA PHE A 22 -16.46 -3.16 28.04
C PHE A 22 -17.77 -2.80 28.78
N SER A 23 -17.80 -1.68 29.50
CA SER A 23 -19.05 -1.16 30.04
C SER A 23 -19.92 -0.60 28.90
N LEU A 24 -20.85 -1.42 28.42
CA LEU A 24 -21.93 -1.05 27.51
C LEU A 24 -22.92 -0.13 28.25
N GLN A 25 -22.73 1.18 28.20
CA GLN A 25 -23.80 2.16 28.41
C GLN A 25 -24.00 2.93 27.10
N GLY A 26 -24.92 2.44 26.26
CA GLY A 26 -25.22 2.97 24.92
C GLY A 26 -25.32 1.89 23.84
N ASP A 27 -26.03 2.16 22.74
CA ASP A 27 -26.13 1.31 21.54
C ASP A 27 -25.02 1.62 20.50
N SER A 28 -24.40 2.80 20.57
CA SER A 28 -23.23 3.15 19.75
C SER A 28 -21.91 2.89 20.47
N LEU A 29 -20.83 2.73 19.70
CA LEU A 29 -19.45 2.59 20.19
C LEU A 29 -18.50 3.46 19.36
N LEU A 30 -17.47 3.99 19.99
CA LEU A 30 -16.25 4.46 19.34
C LEU A 30 -15.05 3.94 20.13
N ALA A 31 -14.22 3.11 19.49
CA ALA A 31 -13.00 2.57 20.08
C ALA A 31 -11.81 2.87 19.16
N CYS A 32 -10.75 3.48 19.70
CA CYS A 32 -9.59 3.92 18.93
C CYS A 32 -8.28 3.42 19.53
N SER A 33 -7.30 3.18 18.66
CA SER A 33 -5.89 3.08 19.04
C SER A 33 -5.33 4.46 19.42
N SER A 34 -4.15 4.47 20.07
CA SER A 34 -3.44 5.71 20.42
C SER A 34 -3.31 6.65 19.22
N HIS A 35 -3.43 7.96 19.49
CA HIS A 35 -3.34 9.00 18.47
C HIS A 35 -4.37 8.89 17.33
N LEU A 36 -5.43 8.11 17.51
CA LEU A 36 -6.50 7.88 16.53
C LEU A 36 -5.97 7.39 15.17
N GLN A 37 -4.99 6.49 15.18
CA GLN A 37 -4.43 5.92 13.94
C GLN A 37 -5.33 4.85 13.32
N HIS A 38 -6.22 4.27 14.13
CA HIS A 38 -7.23 3.30 13.73
C HIS A 38 -8.37 3.38 14.74
N CYS A 39 -9.61 3.37 14.25
CA CYS A 39 -10.80 3.39 15.09
C CYS A 39 -11.86 2.43 14.54
N ARG A 40 -12.72 1.93 15.43
CA ARG A 40 -13.94 1.20 15.12
C ARG A 40 -15.12 1.92 15.74
N ALA A 41 -16.22 2.01 15.01
CA ALA A 41 -17.46 2.57 15.50
C ALA A 41 -18.65 1.67 15.15
N THR A 42 -19.63 1.60 16.05
CA THR A 42 -20.93 0.96 15.80
C THR A 42 -22.04 1.99 15.88
N ASN A 43 -23.05 1.84 15.03
CA ASN A 43 -24.16 2.78 14.90
C ASN A 43 -23.66 4.24 14.79
N LEU A 44 -22.67 4.45 13.91
CA LEU A 44 -22.04 5.73 13.65
C LEU A 44 -23.00 6.63 12.88
N TYR A 45 -23.28 7.81 13.41
CA TYR A 45 -24.02 8.88 12.74
C TYR A 45 -23.06 9.83 12.04
N LEU A 46 -23.39 10.22 10.81
CA LEU A 46 -22.67 11.22 10.03
C LEU A 46 -23.68 12.12 9.27
N ASP A 47 -23.72 13.41 9.59
CA ASP A 47 -24.54 14.43 8.93
C ASP A 47 -23.72 15.19 7.90
N LEU A 48 -24.02 14.98 6.62
CA LEU A 48 -23.36 15.66 5.50
C LEU A 48 -24.28 16.67 4.81
N ARG A 49 -25.34 17.14 5.48
CA ARG A 49 -26.30 18.08 4.89
C ARG A 49 -25.71 19.46 4.61
N ASN A 50 -24.78 19.91 5.45
CA ASN A 50 -24.23 21.27 5.42
C ASN A 50 -22.75 21.32 4.99
N THR A 51 -22.22 20.25 4.40
CA THR A 51 -20.79 20.16 4.09
C THR A 51 -20.37 21.13 2.99
N LYS A 52 -19.32 21.91 3.25
CA LYS A 52 -18.73 22.83 2.27
C LYS A 52 -17.42 22.25 1.73
N ARG A 53 -17.51 21.57 0.60
CA ARG A 53 -16.35 21.01 -0.12
C ARG A 53 -15.45 22.12 -0.66
N SER A 54 -14.16 21.83 -0.74
CA SER A 54 -13.15 22.74 -1.26
C SER A 54 -12.19 22.00 -2.19
N GLN A 55 -11.06 22.62 -2.54
CA GLN A 55 -9.97 21.94 -3.26
C GLN A 55 -9.16 21.00 -2.36
N ASP A 56 -9.27 21.17 -1.04
CA ASP A 56 -8.56 20.35 -0.05
C ASP A 56 -9.24 18.97 0.10
N ARG A 57 -8.43 17.92 -0.09
CA ARG A 57 -8.87 16.51 0.04
C ARG A 57 -9.08 16.08 1.49
N PHE A 58 -8.44 16.77 2.44
CA PHE A 58 -8.48 16.41 3.86
C PHE A 58 -8.69 17.65 4.74
N LYS A 59 -9.72 18.42 4.40
CA LYS A 59 -10.10 19.62 5.13
C LYS A 59 -10.42 19.28 6.59
N GLU A 60 -9.63 19.79 7.53
CA GLU A 60 -9.69 19.39 8.95
C GLU A 60 -10.94 19.86 9.70
N ASP A 61 -11.58 20.95 9.27
CA ASP A 61 -12.82 21.52 9.82
C ASP A 61 -14.06 21.12 9.00
N PHE A 62 -13.97 20.02 8.26
CA PHE A 62 -15.06 19.57 7.38
C PHE A 62 -16.31 19.11 8.13
N ILE A 63 -16.14 18.59 9.35
CA ILE A 63 -17.22 18.10 10.23
C ILE A 63 -17.24 18.92 11.51
N GLN A 64 -18.42 19.34 11.95
CA GLN A 64 -18.65 20.11 13.18
C GLN A 64 -19.24 19.25 14.30
N GLU A 65 -19.30 19.80 15.51
CA GLU A 65 -19.94 19.16 16.65
C GLU A 65 -21.40 18.80 16.34
N GLY A 66 -21.81 17.59 16.71
CA GLY A 66 -23.14 17.04 16.40
C GLY A 66 -23.29 16.48 14.98
N GLU A 67 -22.36 16.73 14.05
CA GLU A 67 -22.40 16.20 12.69
C GLU A 67 -21.74 14.82 12.58
N ILE A 68 -20.99 14.38 13.58
CA ILE A 68 -20.50 13.00 13.70
C ILE A 68 -20.63 12.53 15.15
N GLY A 69 -21.12 11.31 15.37
CA GLY A 69 -21.36 10.86 16.72
C GLY A 69 -22.07 9.52 16.84
N GLY A 70 -22.51 9.23 18.06
CA GLY A 70 -23.27 8.04 18.41
C GLY A 70 -23.96 8.22 19.76
N HIS A 71 -24.93 7.36 20.07
CA HIS A 71 -25.59 7.35 21.37
C HIS A 71 -24.79 6.48 22.35
N CYS A 72 -23.81 7.13 22.96
CA CYS A 72 -22.90 6.56 23.95
C CYS A 72 -22.33 7.66 24.85
N ASP A 73 -21.80 7.26 26.01
CA ASP A 73 -21.06 8.17 26.89
C ASP A 73 -19.61 8.33 26.38
N LEU A 74 -19.26 9.53 25.91
CA LEU A 74 -17.95 9.84 25.36
C LEU A 74 -17.05 10.51 26.41
N ASP A 75 -15.84 9.95 26.62
CA ASP A 75 -14.77 10.67 27.30
C ASP A 75 -14.10 11.69 26.36
N SER A 76 -14.70 12.88 26.28
CA SER A 76 -14.23 13.97 25.41
C SER A 76 -12.84 14.48 25.79
N LYS A 77 -12.47 14.44 27.08
CA LYS A 77 -11.14 14.86 27.55
C LYS A 77 -10.08 13.88 27.06
N LEU A 78 -10.33 12.58 27.16
CA LEU A 78 -9.43 11.56 26.63
C LEU A 78 -9.30 11.69 25.12
N LEU A 79 -10.42 11.80 24.38
CA LEU A 79 -10.41 11.99 22.93
C LEU A 79 -9.50 13.16 22.52
N LEU A 80 -9.71 14.34 23.11
CA LEU A 80 -8.94 15.55 22.79
C LEU A 80 -7.45 15.43 23.17
N SER A 81 -7.11 14.61 24.17
CA SER A 81 -5.71 14.37 24.56
C SER A 81 -4.89 13.60 23.51
N GLN A 82 -5.54 12.94 22.55
CA GLN A 82 -4.88 12.11 21.53
C GLN A 82 -4.47 12.88 20.27
N GLY A 83 -4.52 14.21 20.28
CA GLY A 83 -4.29 15.07 19.10
C GLY A 83 -2.83 15.39 18.77
N ASP A 84 -1.85 14.86 19.50
CA ASP A 84 -0.42 15.15 19.35
C ASP A 84 0.18 14.72 18.01
N ARG A 85 -0.49 13.82 17.27
CA ARG A 85 -0.10 13.40 15.90
C ARG A 85 -1.09 13.82 14.83
N LYS A 86 -1.87 14.88 15.07
CA LYS A 86 -2.82 15.42 14.09
C LYS A 86 -2.11 15.76 12.78
N SER A 87 -2.47 15.04 11.72
CA SER A 87 -2.03 15.29 10.35
C SER A 87 -2.92 14.48 9.39
N PRO A 88 -3.29 15.02 8.21
CA PRO A 88 -4.25 14.43 7.29
C PRO A 88 -4.10 12.92 7.04
N LEU A 89 -2.88 12.45 6.82
CA LEU A 89 -2.58 11.07 6.47
C LEU A 89 -1.85 10.30 7.59
N GLN A 90 -1.82 10.83 8.82
CA GLN A 90 -1.15 10.18 9.96
C GLN A 90 -2.09 9.85 11.12
N SER A 91 -3.26 10.50 11.18
CA SER A 91 -4.27 10.33 12.23
C SER A 91 -5.67 10.69 11.73
N TRP A 92 -6.69 10.05 12.30
CA TRP A 92 -8.12 10.41 12.16
C TRP A 92 -8.58 11.49 13.15
N PHE A 93 -7.67 12.05 13.94
CA PHE A 93 -8.01 13.00 14.99
C PHE A 93 -8.75 14.23 14.45
N ALA A 94 -8.36 14.76 13.28
CA ALA A 94 -9.02 15.95 12.72
C ALA A 94 -10.52 15.71 12.43
N GLU A 95 -10.88 14.50 12.00
CA GLU A 95 -12.25 14.11 11.66
C GLU A 95 -13.05 13.71 12.90
N LEU A 96 -12.40 13.07 13.87
CA LEU A 96 -13.07 12.47 15.03
C LEU A 96 -13.03 13.36 16.28
N GLN A 97 -12.24 14.45 16.32
CA GLN A 97 -12.26 15.39 17.44
C GLN A 97 -13.63 16.04 17.68
N ALA A 98 -14.49 16.07 16.65
CA ALA A 98 -15.87 16.57 16.72
C ALA A 98 -16.89 15.47 17.08
N TYR A 99 -16.44 14.24 17.31
CA TYR A 99 -17.35 13.15 17.68
C TYR A 99 -18.12 13.49 18.95
N SER A 100 -19.44 13.34 18.89
CA SER A 100 -20.37 13.83 19.91
C SER A 100 -21.22 12.70 20.50
N SER A 101 -21.46 12.77 21.81
CA SER A 101 -22.52 11.97 22.46
C SER A 101 -23.89 12.49 22.05
N LEU A 102 -24.63 11.69 21.29
CA LEU A 102 -25.96 12.03 20.78
C LEU A 102 -27.03 11.66 21.81
N ARG A 103 -28.11 12.45 21.87
CA ARG A 103 -29.27 12.21 22.76
C ARG A 103 -30.34 11.29 22.16
N PHE A 104 -30.08 10.75 20.98
CA PHE A 104 -30.99 9.93 20.19
C PHE A 104 -30.20 8.76 19.62
N ARG A 105 -30.87 7.64 19.39
CA ARG A 105 -30.30 6.43 18.79
C ARG A 105 -30.34 6.56 17.28
N PRO A 106 -29.20 6.73 16.59
CA PRO A 106 -29.19 7.19 15.20
C PRO A 106 -30.06 6.37 14.23
N ILE A 107 -30.03 5.04 14.38
CA ILE A 107 -30.76 4.11 13.50
C ILE A 107 -32.18 3.87 14.03
N GLU A 108 -32.32 3.53 15.31
CA GLU A 108 -33.57 3.08 15.91
C GLU A 108 -34.62 4.18 16.01
N ASP A 109 -34.18 5.42 16.24
CA ASP A 109 -35.06 6.59 16.29
C ASP A 109 -35.24 7.23 14.89
N GLY A 110 -34.77 6.57 13.82
CA GLY A 110 -35.00 6.96 12.42
C GLY A 110 -34.35 8.27 12.00
N GLN A 111 -33.14 8.58 12.50
CA GLN A 111 -32.49 9.88 12.30
C GLN A 111 -31.62 9.98 11.04
N CYS A 112 -31.46 8.88 10.32
CA CYS A 112 -30.64 8.79 9.10
C CYS A 112 -31.48 8.61 7.84
N ASP A 113 -31.09 9.29 6.77
CA ASP A 113 -31.70 9.17 5.45
C ASP A 113 -31.17 7.93 4.71
N VAL A 114 -29.93 7.51 5.01
CA VAL A 114 -29.29 6.29 4.50
C VAL A 114 -28.75 5.48 5.67
N ILE A 115 -29.00 4.16 5.67
CA ILE A 115 -28.43 3.22 6.62
C ILE A 115 -27.55 2.23 5.85
N VAL A 116 -26.27 2.19 6.19
CA VAL A 116 -25.29 1.26 5.64
C VAL A 116 -25.16 0.09 6.61
N GLU A 117 -25.77 -1.03 6.23
CA GLU A 117 -25.88 -2.25 7.03
C GLU A 117 -24.59 -3.08 7.05
N LYS A 118 -23.83 -3.07 5.94
CA LYS A 118 -22.61 -3.87 5.80
C LYS A 118 -21.41 -3.22 6.49
N PRO A 119 -20.44 -4.02 7.00
CA PRO A 119 -19.19 -3.48 7.53
C PRO A 119 -18.52 -2.56 6.51
N THR A 120 -18.10 -1.39 6.96
CA THR A 120 -17.59 -0.35 6.09
C THR A 120 -16.20 0.12 6.53
N TYR A 121 -15.21 -0.04 5.66
CA TYR A 121 -13.88 0.55 5.85
C TYR A 121 -13.86 1.97 5.32
N ILE A 122 -13.54 2.94 6.18
CA ILE A 122 -13.37 4.35 5.83
C ILE A 122 -11.87 4.60 5.68
N MET A 123 -11.45 5.13 4.53
CA MET A 123 -10.04 5.25 4.15
C MET A 123 -9.69 6.64 3.62
N LYS A 124 -8.53 7.17 4.03
CA LYS A 124 -7.85 8.27 3.33
C LYS A 124 -6.73 7.70 2.48
N LEU A 125 -6.64 8.12 1.22
CA LEU A 125 -5.69 7.56 0.26
C LEU A 125 -4.56 8.56 -0.04
N ASP A 126 -3.33 8.08 -0.24
CA ASP A 126 -2.15 8.92 -0.51
C ASP A 126 -2.20 9.48 -1.95
N ALA A 127 -1.97 8.64 -2.98
CA ALA A 127 -2.04 9.07 -4.38
C ALA A 127 -2.21 7.92 -5.39
N GLY A 128 -3.40 7.76 -5.96
CA GLY A 128 -3.78 6.67 -6.89
C GLY A 128 -3.11 6.70 -8.26
N VAL A 129 -2.37 7.77 -8.57
CA VAL A 129 -1.63 7.92 -9.84
C VAL A 129 -0.17 7.46 -9.76
N ASN A 130 0.29 7.00 -8.59
CA ASN A 130 1.67 6.56 -8.39
C ASN A 130 1.69 5.30 -7.53
N MET A 131 2.19 4.19 -8.07
CA MET A 131 2.16 2.89 -7.41
C MET A 131 2.80 2.90 -6.02
N TYR A 132 3.94 3.57 -5.85
CA TYR A 132 4.64 3.62 -4.57
C TYR A 132 3.82 4.36 -3.50
N HIS A 133 3.12 5.41 -3.90
CA HIS A 133 2.21 6.16 -3.02
C HIS A 133 0.91 5.39 -2.77
N HIS A 134 0.31 4.77 -3.78
CA HIS A 134 -0.97 4.10 -3.60
C HIS A 134 -0.87 2.75 -2.87
N PHE A 135 0.22 1.99 -3.08
CA PHE A 135 0.33 0.66 -2.46
C PHE A 135 0.52 0.69 -0.94
N CYS A 136 0.90 1.83 -0.38
CA CYS A 136 0.84 1.97 1.08
C CYS A 136 -0.61 1.96 1.59
N ASP A 137 -1.59 2.42 0.80
CA ASP A 137 -3.01 2.38 1.15
C ASP A 137 -3.50 0.93 1.25
N PHE A 138 -3.17 0.09 0.25
CA PHE A 138 -3.53 -1.33 0.23
C PHE A 138 -2.82 -2.13 1.32
N VAL A 139 -1.54 -1.87 1.59
CA VAL A 139 -0.80 -2.54 2.67
C VAL A 139 -1.43 -2.19 4.03
N ASN A 140 -1.77 -0.92 4.26
CA ASN A 140 -2.42 -0.50 5.50
C ASN A 140 -3.85 -1.04 5.64
N LEU A 141 -4.61 -1.16 4.54
CA LEU A 141 -5.91 -1.84 4.56
C LEU A 141 -5.76 -3.31 4.93
N TYR A 142 -4.78 -4.01 4.34
CA TYR A 142 -4.51 -5.40 4.67
C TYR A 142 -4.15 -5.58 6.15
N ILE A 143 -3.32 -4.71 6.71
CA ILE A 143 -3.02 -4.72 8.16
C ILE A 143 -4.30 -4.43 8.97
N THR A 144 -5.14 -3.51 8.51
CA THR A 144 -6.42 -3.18 9.16
C THR A 144 -7.35 -4.41 9.19
N GLN A 145 -7.37 -5.24 8.14
CA GLN A 145 -8.14 -6.50 8.13
C GLN A 145 -7.66 -7.48 9.21
N HIS A 146 -6.34 -7.57 9.46
CA HIS A 146 -5.80 -8.35 10.59
C HIS A 146 -6.26 -7.79 11.94
N MET A 147 -6.23 -6.47 12.12
CA MET A 147 -6.69 -5.82 13.36
C MET A 147 -8.20 -6.01 13.60
N ASN A 148 -8.99 -5.97 12.52
CA ASN A 148 -10.43 -6.17 12.56
C ASN A 148 -10.82 -7.67 12.56
N ASN A 149 -9.84 -8.58 12.45
CA ASN A 149 -10.02 -10.03 12.38
C ASN A 149 -11.04 -10.48 11.30
N SER A 150 -11.01 -9.83 10.14
CA SER A 150 -11.91 -10.15 9.02
C SER A 150 -11.27 -9.87 7.67
N PHE A 151 -11.31 -10.87 6.79
CA PHE A 151 -10.83 -10.81 5.40
C PHE A 151 -11.98 -10.99 4.39
N SER A 152 -13.23 -10.80 4.84
CA SER A 152 -14.38 -10.83 3.94
C SER A 152 -14.28 -9.72 2.90
N THR A 153 -14.68 -10.02 1.67
CA THR A 153 -14.89 -9.02 0.62
C THR A 153 -16.32 -8.50 0.56
N ASP A 154 -17.22 -9.07 1.36
CA ASP A 154 -18.57 -8.57 1.57
C ASP A 154 -18.58 -7.35 2.51
N VAL A 155 -17.85 -6.30 2.12
CA VAL A 155 -17.62 -5.07 2.90
C VAL A 155 -17.63 -3.86 1.98
N HIS A 156 -18.13 -2.72 2.46
CA HIS A 156 -18.00 -1.46 1.72
C HIS A 156 -16.67 -0.78 2.02
N ILE A 157 -16.16 -0.05 1.04
CA ILE A 157 -15.03 0.86 1.22
C ILE A 157 -15.50 2.26 0.88
N VAL A 158 -15.36 3.19 1.83
CA VAL A 158 -15.66 4.61 1.65
C VAL A 158 -14.35 5.38 1.65
N MET A 159 -14.07 6.04 0.52
CA MET A 159 -12.94 6.95 0.40
C MET A 159 -13.31 8.30 1.02
N TRP A 160 -12.64 8.62 2.12
CA TRP A 160 -12.68 9.91 2.79
C TRP A 160 -11.88 10.95 1.99
N ASP A 161 -12.59 11.68 1.14
CA ASP A 161 -12.10 12.83 0.37
C ASP A 161 -13.11 13.96 0.50
N THR A 162 -12.67 15.08 1.10
CA THR A 162 -13.50 16.27 1.34
C THR A 162 -13.51 17.24 0.16
N SER A 163 -12.74 16.96 -0.89
CA SER A 163 -12.66 17.81 -2.06
C SER A 163 -13.84 17.58 -3.02
N PHE A 164 -14.02 18.50 -3.98
CA PHE A 164 -14.94 18.30 -5.10
C PHE A 164 -14.32 17.53 -6.28
N TYR A 165 -13.01 17.25 -6.24
CA TYR A 165 -12.32 16.62 -7.35
C TYR A 165 -12.67 15.14 -7.52
N GLY A 166 -12.40 14.63 -8.72
CA GLY A 166 -12.27 13.20 -8.94
C GLY A 166 -11.01 12.64 -8.26
N TYR A 167 -10.96 11.32 -8.15
CA TYR A 167 -9.76 10.60 -7.76
C TYR A 167 -9.32 9.73 -8.93
N GLY A 168 -8.11 9.97 -9.43
CA GLY A 168 -7.50 9.13 -10.45
C GLY A 168 -6.85 7.94 -9.78
N ASP A 169 -7.37 6.76 -10.06
CA ASP A 169 -6.83 5.49 -9.56
C ASP A 169 -6.39 4.63 -10.75
N LEU A 170 -5.08 4.50 -10.92
CA LEU A 170 -4.47 3.70 -12.00
C LEU A 170 -4.34 2.21 -11.63
N PHE A 171 -4.71 1.84 -10.40
CA PHE A 171 -4.55 0.51 -9.84
C PHE A 171 -5.87 -0.01 -9.25
N ASN A 172 -7.00 0.49 -9.76
CA ASN A 172 -8.33 0.24 -9.21
C ASN A 172 -8.72 -1.24 -9.19
N GLU A 173 -8.11 -2.07 -10.05
CA GLU A 173 -8.34 -3.51 -10.07
C GLU A 173 -7.89 -4.18 -8.78
N THR A 174 -6.95 -3.56 -8.04
CA THR A 174 -6.47 -4.05 -6.74
C THR A 174 -7.58 -4.08 -5.69
N TRP A 175 -8.59 -3.20 -5.78
CA TRP A 175 -9.73 -3.18 -4.84
C TRP A 175 -10.51 -4.50 -4.82
N LYS A 176 -10.51 -5.26 -5.93
CA LYS A 176 -11.13 -6.59 -6.02
C LYS A 176 -10.51 -7.61 -5.07
N ALA A 177 -9.31 -7.34 -4.56
CA ALA A 177 -8.72 -8.16 -3.50
C ALA A 177 -9.39 -7.94 -2.13
N PHE A 178 -10.01 -6.78 -1.92
CA PHE A 178 -10.47 -6.30 -0.61
C PHE A 178 -11.98 -6.12 -0.49
N THR A 179 -12.71 -5.95 -1.61
CA THR A 179 -14.16 -5.76 -1.62
C THR A 179 -14.80 -6.29 -2.90
N ASP A 180 -16.03 -6.78 -2.80
CA ASP A 180 -16.89 -7.18 -3.93
C ASP A 180 -17.70 -5.98 -4.48
N TYR A 181 -17.53 -4.80 -3.90
CA TYR A 181 -18.26 -3.56 -4.23
C TYR A 181 -17.33 -2.48 -4.79
N GLU A 182 -17.91 -1.52 -5.52
CA GLU A 182 -17.17 -0.33 -5.93
C GLU A 182 -16.83 0.56 -4.73
N VAL A 183 -15.65 1.19 -4.77
CA VAL A 183 -15.24 2.16 -3.75
C VAL A 183 -16.14 3.38 -3.83
N THR A 184 -16.83 3.65 -2.72
CA THR A 184 -17.76 4.78 -2.63
C THR A 184 -17.00 6.03 -2.20
N HIS A 185 -17.11 7.11 -2.96
CA HIS A 185 -16.56 8.40 -2.51
C HIS A 185 -17.47 9.00 -1.43
N LEU A 186 -16.89 9.63 -0.40
CA LEU A 186 -17.65 10.32 0.65
C LEU A 186 -18.73 11.27 0.09
N LYS A 187 -18.44 11.94 -1.04
CA LYS A 187 -19.38 12.84 -1.73
C LYS A 187 -20.66 12.19 -2.24
N ALA A 188 -20.73 10.86 -2.34
CA ALA A 188 -21.96 10.16 -2.68
C ALA A 188 -23.06 10.31 -1.61
N TYR A 189 -22.65 10.73 -0.40
CA TYR A 189 -23.50 10.96 0.75
C TYR A 189 -23.78 12.43 1.03
N ASP A 190 -23.31 13.36 0.18
CA ASP A 190 -23.60 14.79 0.34
C ASP A 190 -25.11 15.05 0.43
N SER A 191 -25.49 16.04 1.23
CA SER A 191 -26.88 16.43 1.47
C SER A 191 -27.71 15.41 2.26
N LYS A 192 -27.09 14.41 2.90
CA LYS A 192 -27.78 13.33 3.63
C LYS A 192 -27.21 13.13 5.03
N ARG A 193 -28.03 12.57 5.91
CA ARG A 193 -27.61 11.93 7.16
C ARG A 193 -27.41 10.45 6.90
N VAL A 194 -26.24 9.93 7.23
CA VAL A 194 -25.86 8.54 6.98
C VAL A 194 -25.51 7.87 8.29
N CYS A 195 -26.07 6.68 8.48
CA CYS A 195 -25.75 5.82 9.60
C CYS A 195 -24.95 4.62 9.10
N PHE A 196 -23.85 4.28 9.75
CA PHE A 196 -23.10 3.04 9.51
C PHE A 196 -23.26 2.12 10.71
N LYS A 197 -23.77 0.89 10.49
CA LYS A 197 -23.90 -0.08 11.59
C LYS A 197 -22.57 -0.52 12.16
N ASP A 198 -21.58 -0.76 11.30
CA ASP A 198 -20.20 -1.09 11.66
C ASP A 198 -19.25 -0.36 10.71
N ALA A 199 -18.43 0.52 11.29
CA ALA A 199 -17.48 1.36 10.57
C ALA A 199 -16.07 1.18 11.12
N VAL A 200 -15.10 1.04 10.23
CA VAL A 200 -13.69 0.88 10.55
C VAL A 200 -12.90 2.00 9.88
N PHE A 201 -12.34 2.90 10.67
CA PHE A 201 -11.37 3.89 10.20
C PHE A 201 -10.02 3.20 10.06
N ALA A 202 -9.59 2.99 8.81
CA ALA A 202 -8.41 2.18 8.49
C ALA A 202 -7.11 2.87 8.90
N LEU A 203 -6.03 2.08 9.04
CA LEU A 203 -4.68 2.63 9.24
C LEU A 203 -4.31 3.58 8.10
N LEU A 204 -3.64 4.70 8.44
CA LEU A 204 -3.36 5.77 7.49
C LEU A 204 -2.02 5.58 6.75
N PRO A 205 -1.90 6.09 5.51
CA PRO A 205 -0.73 5.83 4.67
C PRO A 205 0.59 6.41 5.18
N ARG A 206 0.57 7.54 5.91
CA ARG A 206 1.77 8.30 6.31
C ARG A 206 2.03 8.28 7.81
N MET A 207 1.44 7.33 8.55
CA MET A 207 1.64 7.21 9.99
C MET A 207 3.11 7.31 10.39
N ARG A 208 3.37 8.02 11.49
CA ARG A 208 4.70 8.03 12.11
C ARG A 208 5.01 6.63 12.63
N TYR A 209 6.16 6.09 12.25
CA TYR A 209 6.51 4.68 12.48
C TYR A 209 5.52 3.68 11.83
N GLY A 210 4.93 4.07 10.69
CA GLY A 210 4.11 3.18 9.87
C GLY A 210 4.88 1.98 9.33
N LEU A 211 4.17 1.05 8.71
CA LEU A 211 4.72 -0.23 8.26
C LEU A 211 5.13 -0.25 6.77
N PHE A 212 4.75 0.78 6.01
CA PHE A 212 5.22 1.01 4.64
C PHE A 212 6.08 2.26 4.60
N TYR A 213 5.47 3.43 4.78
CA TYR A 213 6.18 4.69 5.00
C TYR A 213 6.68 4.80 6.44
N ASN A 214 7.87 5.39 6.60
CA ASN A 214 8.47 5.70 7.91
C ASN A 214 8.77 4.49 8.79
N THR A 215 8.86 3.28 8.21
CA THR A 215 9.23 2.07 8.94
C THR A 215 10.67 2.18 9.44
N PRO A 216 10.93 2.15 10.77
CA PRO A 216 12.28 2.19 11.31
C PRO A 216 12.96 0.83 11.11
N LEU A 217 13.56 0.64 9.94
CA LEU A 217 14.06 -0.65 9.52
C LEU A 217 15.51 -0.86 9.95
N ILE A 218 15.69 -1.55 11.09
CA ILE A 218 17.02 -1.86 11.63
C ILE A 218 17.86 -2.69 10.66
N SER A 219 19.18 -2.61 10.77
CA SER A 219 20.12 -3.46 10.02
C SER A 219 19.76 -4.94 10.20
N ASN A 220 19.83 -5.73 9.13
CA ASN A 220 19.51 -7.17 9.07
C ASN A 220 18.02 -7.56 9.11
N CYS A 221 17.08 -6.64 9.37
CA CYS A 221 15.66 -6.95 9.18
C CYS A 221 15.37 -7.15 7.68
N ARG A 222 14.86 -8.34 7.32
CA ARG A 222 14.53 -8.76 5.94
C ARG A 222 13.44 -9.85 5.98
N GLY A 223 12.66 -9.97 4.90
CA GLY A 223 11.72 -11.06 4.69
C GLY A 223 10.58 -11.12 5.69
N THR A 224 9.92 -9.98 5.93
CA THR A 224 8.82 -9.93 6.89
C THR A 224 7.65 -10.80 6.42
N GLY A 225 7.05 -11.55 7.36
CA GLY A 225 5.86 -12.36 7.07
C GLY A 225 4.70 -11.52 6.55
N LEU A 226 4.57 -10.28 7.03
CA LEU A 226 3.50 -9.34 6.66
C LEU A 226 3.51 -8.99 5.16
N PHE A 227 4.64 -8.51 4.62
CA PHE A 227 4.72 -8.11 3.21
C PHE A 227 4.62 -9.31 2.26
N ARG A 228 5.16 -10.46 2.65
CA ARG A 228 4.99 -11.70 1.90
C ARG A 228 3.52 -12.14 1.88
N ALA A 229 2.83 -12.08 3.02
CA ALA A 229 1.42 -12.44 3.12
C ALA A 229 0.53 -11.46 2.36
N PHE A 230 0.81 -10.15 2.41
CA PHE A 230 0.14 -9.13 1.58
C PHE A 230 0.27 -9.45 0.08
N SER A 231 1.49 -9.73 -0.38
CA SER A 231 1.76 -10.12 -1.76
C SER A 231 0.93 -11.33 -2.20
N GLN A 232 0.98 -12.41 -1.40
CA GLN A 232 0.23 -13.64 -1.66
C GLN A 232 -1.29 -13.42 -1.63
N HIS A 233 -1.78 -12.61 -0.69
CA HIS A 233 -3.19 -12.27 -0.57
C HIS A 233 -3.70 -11.57 -1.83
N VAL A 234 -3.02 -10.50 -2.27
CA VAL A 234 -3.42 -9.76 -3.48
C VAL A 234 -3.34 -10.65 -4.72
N LEU A 235 -2.24 -11.37 -4.93
CA LEU A 235 -2.07 -12.25 -6.09
C LEU A 235 -3.14 -13.34 -6.15
N PHE A 236 -3.42 -14.00 -5.01
CA PHE A 236 -4.45 -15.03 -4.92
C PHE A 236 -5.84 -14.47 -5.22
N ARG A 237 -6.23 -13.36 -4.58
CA ARG A 237 -7.57 -12.77 -4.75
C ARG A 237 -7.79 -12.20 -6.15
N LEU A 238 -6.74 -11.75 -6.83
CA LEU A 238 -6.79 -11.28 -8.22
C LEU A 238 -6.56 -12.40 -9.25
N ASN A 239 -6.44 -13.65 -8.81
CA ASN A 239 -6.21 -14.82 -9.66
C ASN A 239 -4.96 -14.68 -10.57
N ILE A 240 -3.89 -14.09 -10.05
CA ILE A 240 -2.59 -14.00 -10.72
C ILE A 240 -1.80 -15.26 -10.39
N SER A 241 -1.35 -15.98 -11.42
CA SER A 241 -0.73 -17.30 -11.25
C SER A 241 0.73 -17.31 -11.71
N GLN A 242 1.55 -18.09 -11.01
CA GLN A 242 2.85 -18.50 -11.53
C GLN A 242 2.65 -19.46 -12.68
N GLU A 243 3.19 -19.10 -13.84
CA GLU A 243 3.25 -19.99 -14.98
C GLU A 243 4.32 -21.06 -14.75
N THR A 244 4.02 -22.27 -15.21
CA THR A 244 5.02 -23.34 -15.23
C THR A 244 6.09 -22.98 -16.27
N LEU A 245 7.36 -23.04 -15.86
CA LEU A 245 8.49 -22.86 -16.77
C LEU A 245 8.40 -23.90 -17.90
N LYS A 246 8.17 -23.41 -19.13
CA LYS A 246 8.13 -24.27 -20.34
C LYS A 246 9.53 -24.70 -20.77
N GLU A 247 10.53 -23.89 -20.46
CA GLU A 247 11.94 -24.08 -20.77
C GLU A 247 12.79 -23.82 -19.51
N GLU A 248 13.99 -24.40 -19.41
CA GLU A 248 14.96 -24.14 -18.33
C GLU A 248 15.63 -22.74 -18.45
N LYS A 249 14.85 -21.72 -18.81
CA LYS A 249 15.33 -20.35 -18.96
C LYS A 249 14.93 -19.49 -17.77
N ILE A 250 15.83 -18.60 -17.39
CA ILE A 250 15.57 -17.57 -16.39
C ILE A 250 14.87 -16.41 -17.08
N ARG A 251 13.70 -16.03 -16.57
CA ARG A 251 12.87 -14.96 -17.12
C ARG A 251 13.41 -13.63 -16.62
N VAL A 252 14.00 -12.86 -17.53
CA VAL A 252 14.54 -11.52 -17.26
C VAL A 252 13.58 -10.49 -17.82
N THR A 253 12.99 -9.67 -16.96
CA THR A 253 12.10 -8.58 -17.35
C THR A 253 12.80 -7.25 -17.13
N ILE A 254 12.88 -6.44 -18.18
CA ILE A 254 13.44 -5.08 -18.13
C ILE A 254 12.28 -4.08 -18.25
N LEU A 255 12.03 -3.35 -17.17
CA LEU A 255 11.09 -2.26 -17.11
C LEU A 255 11.72 -0.99 -17.67
N THR A 256 11.20 -0.56 -18.81
CA THR A 256 11.52 0.73 -19.45
C THR A 256 10.51 1.78 -19.02
N ARG A 257 10.69 3.02 -19.48
CA ARG A 257 9.75 4.10 -19.20
C ARG A 257 9.60 5.06 -20.36
N SER A 258 8.34 5.43 -20.64
CA SER A 258 7.96 6.52 -21.53
C SER A 258 7.80 7.87 -20.79
N THR A 259 8.77 8.24 -19.95
CA THR A 259 8.80 9.54 -19.25
C THR A 259 9.90 10.44 -19.80
N GLU A 260 9.98 11.70 -19.38
CA GLU A 260 11.04 12.62 -19.84
C GLU A 260 12.44 12.20 -19.36
N PHE A 261 12.55 11.83 -18.08
CA PHE A 261 13.82 11.53 -17.41
C PHE A 261 13.96 10.07 -17.00
N ARG A 262 15.17 9.69 -16.60
CA ARG A 262 15.60 8.37 -16.14
C ARG A 262 15.36 7.27 -17.20
N LYS A 263 15.47 7.61 -18.48
CA LYS A 263 15.49 6.65 -19.58
C LYS A 263 16.83 5.90 -19.60
N ILE A 264 16.79 4.68 -20.14
CA ILE A 264 17.96 3.85 -20.41
C ILE A 264 18.40 4.12 -21.85
N LEU A 265 19.45 4.92 -22.03
CA LEU A 265 19.89 5.42 -23.34
C LEU A 265 20.43 4.31 -24.26
N ASN A 266 21.11 3.31 -23.69
CA ASN A 266 21.71 2.21 -24.44
C ASN A 266 20.97 0.87 -24.25
N LEU A 267 19.64 0.93 -24.05
CA LEU A 267 18.78 -0.23 -23.82
C LEU A 267 19.01 -1.36 -24.83
N ASP A 268 19.09 -1.03 -26.12
CA ASP A 268 19.27 -2.03 -27.18
C ASP A 268 20.56 -2.84 -27.01
N LYS A 269 21.65 -2.20 -26.57
CA LYS A 269 22.93 -2.88 -26.32
C LYS A 269 22.81 -3.85 -25.15
N LEU A 270 22.15 -3.42 -24.06
CA LEU A 270 21.93 -4.25 -22.87
C LEU A 270 21.06 -5.47 -23.19
N VAL A 271 19.95 -5.25 -23.91
CA VAL A 271 19.02 -6.31 -24.33
C VAL A 271 19.70 -7.29 -25.29
N HIS A 272 20.47 -6.79 -26.26
CA HIS A 272 21.20 -7.64 -27.20
C HIS A 272 22.22 -8.52 -26.47
N ALA A 273 22.98 -7.96 -25.54
CA ALA A 273 23.95 -8.70 -24.76
C ALA A 273 23.31 -9.83 -23.92
N LEU A 274 22.16 -9.58 -23.28
CA LEU A 274 21.45 -10.63 -22.54
C LEU A 274 20.82 -11.69 -23.46
N LYS A 275 20.25 -11.29 -24.61
CA LYS A 275 19.65 -12.24 -25.57
C LYS A 275 20.69 -13.17 -26.22
N ALA A 276 21.97 -12.78 -26.24
CA ALA A 276 23.05 -13.64 -26.70
C ALA A 276 23.35 -14.81 -25.73
N ILE A 277 22.84 -14.77 -24.49
CA ILE A 277 23.05 -15.81 -23.48
C ILE A 277 21.85 -16.78 -23.50
N PRO A 278 22.04 -18.06 -23.87
CA PRO A 278 20.93 -19.02 -24.03
C PRO A 278 20.09 -19.28 -22.78
N LEU A 279 20.66 -19.02 -21.59
CA LEU A 279 19.99 -19.16 -20.30
C LEU A 279 18.84 -18.17 -20.11
N PHE A 280 18.86 -17.03 -20.80
CA PHE A 280 17.92 -15.94 -20.54
C PHE A 280 16.76 -15.90 -21.53
N GLN A 281 15.55 -15.77 -20.98
CA GLN A 281 14.38 -15.31 -21.70
C GLN A 281 14.16 -13.83 -21.37
N VAL A 282 14.54 -12.95 -22.28
CA VAL A 282 14.53 -11.49 -22.05
C VAL A 282 13.27 -10.85 -22.61
N THR A 283 12.50 -10.20 -21.74
CA THR A 283 11.30 -9.43 -22.09
C THR A 283 11.50 -7.97 -21.68
N VAL A 284 11.19 -7.05 -22.59
CA VAL A 284 11.21 -5.60 -22.32
C VAL A 284 9.78 -5.13 -22.24
N VAL A 285 9.44 -4.39 -21.19
CA VAL A 285 8.09 -3.87 -20.96
C VAL A 285 8.10 -2.39 -20.65
N ASP A 286 6.98 -1.73 -20.94
CA ASP A 286 6.67 -0.37 -20.51
C ASP A 286 5.29 -0.41 -19.86
N TYR A 287 5.23 -0.24 -18.53
CA TYR A 287 3.99 -0.26 -17.75
C TYR A 287 3.25 1.09 -17.83
N LYS A 288 3.17 1.64 -19.04
CA LYS A 288 2.46 2.87 -19.32
C LYS A 288 0.95 2.64 -19.17
N TYR A 289 0.31 3.55 -18.43
CA TYR A 289 -1.13 3.55 -18.26
C TYR A 289 -1.87 3.54 -19.61
N ARG A 290 -2.93 2.71 -19.70
CA ARG A 290 -3.73 2.39 -20.91
C ARG A 290 -3.00 1.62 -22.01
N SER A 291 -1.68 1.42 -21.93
CA SER A 291 -0.95 0.55 -22.84
C SER A 291 -0.96 -0.90 -22.37
N LEU A 292 -0.88 -1.12 -21.05
CA LEU A 292 -0.93 -2.45 -20.43
C LEU A 292 -1.79 -2.40 -19.18
N GLY A 293 -2.80 -3.27 -19.07
CA GLY A 293 -3.69 -3.32 -17.90
C GLY A 293 -2.95 -3.76 -16.63
N PHE A 294 -3.39 -3.30 -15.45
CA PHE A 294 -2.64 -3.56 -14.22
C PHE A 294 -2.53 -5.06 -13.88
N LEU A 295 -3.59 -5.84 -14.11
CA LEU A 295 -3.54 -7.30 -13.91
C LEU A 295 -2.52 -7.98 -14.83
N GLU A 296 -2.35 -7.49 -16.05
CA GLU A 296 -1.33 -8.00 -16.97
C GLU A 296 0.08 -7.60 -16.53
N GLN A 297 0.25 -6.37 -16.00
CA GLN A 297 1.51 -5.97 -15.37
C GLN A 297 1.87 -6.90 -14.20
N LEU A 298 0.88 -7.25 -13.35
CA LEU A 298 1.07 -8.22 -12.27
C LEU A 298 1.39 -9.63 -12.79
N GLN A 299 0.73 -10.09 -13.86
CA GLN A 299 1.02 -11.38 -14.46
C GLN A 299 2.47 -11.44 -14.96
N ILE A 300 2.95 -10.40 -15.67
CA ILE A 300 4.35 -10.32 -16.12
C ILE A 300 5.28 -10.27 -14.92
N THR A 301 5.02 -9.37 -13.96
CA THR A 301 5.86 -9.17 -12.76
C THR A 301 5.99 -10.46 -11.97
N HIS A 302 4.86 -11.12 -11.68
CA HIS A 302 4.86 -12.36 -10.93
C HIS A 302 5.62 -13.44 -11.69
N ASN A 303 5.70 -13.37 -13.01
CA ASN A 303 6.45 -14.30 -13.85
C ASN A 303 7.84 -13.79 -14.26
N SER A 304 8.46 -12.93 -13.44
CA SER A 304 9.85 -12.48 -13.61
C SER A 304 10.76 -13.09 -12.55
N ASP A 305 11.83 -13.75 -12.95
CA ASP A 305 12.84 -14.29 -12.02
C ASP A 305 13.91 -13.23 -11.70
N ILE A 306 14.22 -12.39 -12.69
CA ILE A 306 15.03 -11.18 -12.52
C ILE A 306 14.22 -10.01 -13.09
N PHE A 307 13.98 -9.00 -12.27
CA PHE A 307 13.26 -7.79 -12.66
C PHE A 307 14.20 -6.59 -12.57
N ILE A 308 14.40 -5.91 -13.69
CA ILE A 308 15.41 -4.86 -13.86
C ILE A 308 14.69 -3.55 -14.17
N GLY A 309 15.04 -2.46 -13.52
CA GLY A 309 14.46 -1.16 -13.85
C GLY A 309 15.18 0.02 -13.22
N MET A 310 14.90 1.21 -13.73
CA MET A 310 15.37 2.47 -13.16
C MET A 310 14.58 2.86 -11.90
N HIS A 311 15.18 3.60 -10.98
CA HIS A 311 14.48 4.14 -9.80
C HIS A 311 13.18 4.85 -10.18
N GLY A 312 12.08 4.54 -9.50
CA GLY A 312 10.77 5.15 -9.71
C GLY A 312 9.62 4.19 -9.42
N ALA A 313 8.39 4.71 -9.39
CA ALA A 313 7.21 4.02 -8.87
C ALA A 313 6.98 2.61 -9.43
N GLY A 314 7.37 2.34 -10.67
CA GLY A 314 7.30 1.01 -11.28
C GLY A 314 8.15 -0.06 -10.58
N LEU A 315 9.20 0.28 -9.81
CA LEU A 315 9.92 -0.70 -8.99
C LEU A 315 9.09 -1.21 -7.81
N THR A 316 7.96 -0.58 -7.47
CA THR A 316 7.01 -1.10 -6.46
C THR A 316 6.43 -2.45 -6.86
N HIS A 317 6.48 -2.82 -8.15
CA HIS A 317 6.20 -4.18 -8.63
C HIS A 317 7.03 -5.25 -7.91
N LEU A 318 8.15 -4.88 -7.27
CA LEU A 318 8.92 -5.79 -6.42
C LEU A 318 8.10 -6.48 -5.32
N LEU A 319 6.97 -5.88 -4.91
CA LEU A 319 6.03 -6.50 -3.96
C LEU A 319 5.44 -7.81 -4.49
N PHE A 320 5.30 -7.96 -5.81
CA PHE A 320 4.61 -9.06 -6.48
C PHE A 320 5.54 -10.05 -7.18
N LEU A 321 6.86 -9.83 -7.07
CA LEU A 321 7.83 -10.78 -7.56
C LEU A 321 7.74 -12.12 -6.81
N PRO A 322 8.14 -13.24 -7.46
CA PRO A 322 8.32 -14.51 -6.78
C PRO A 322 9.28 -14.41 -5.60
N ASP A 323 9.14 -15.32 -4.62
CA ASP A 323 9.99 -15.36 -3.42
C ASP A 323 11.49 -15.55 -3.74
N TRP A 324 11.83 -16.14 -4.89
CA TRP A 324 13.22 -16.38 -5.32
C TRP A 324 13.82 -15.23 -6.13
N ALA A 325 13.01 -14.23 -6.49
CA ALA A 325 13.38 -13.27 -7.51
C ALA A 325 14.45 -12.27 -7.05
N VAL A 326 15.13 -11.71 -8.04
CA VAL A 326 16.09 -10.61 -7.88
C VAL A 326 15.52 -9.33 -8.50
N ILE A 327 15.51 -8.25 -7.73
CA ILE A 327 15.23 -6.89 -8.22
C ILE A 327 16.56 -6.17 -8.45
N PHE A 328 16.79 -5.71 -9.67
CA PHE A 328 17.96 -4.92 -10.05
C PHE A 328 17.54 -3.47 -10.32
N GLU A 329 17.82 -2.59 -9.36
CA GLU A 329 17.67 -1.15 -9.53
C GLU A 329 18.90 -0.59 -10.28
N LEU A 330 18.72 -0.27 -11.56
CA LEU A 330 19.78 0.22 -12.45
C LEU A 330 20.39 1.53 -11.98
N TYR A 331 19.67 2.39 -11.28
CA TYR A 331 20.30 3.51 -10.60
C TYR A 331 19.29 4.06 -9.62
N ASN A 332 19.68 4.14 -8.35
CA ASN A 332 18.83 4.59 -7.24
C ASN A 332 18.65 6.11 -7.18
N CYS A 333 19.36 6.88 -8.03
CA CYS A 333 19.30 8.34 -8.04
C CYS A 333 19.58 8.97 -6.66
N GLU A 334 20.57 8.43 -5.93
CA GLU A 334 20.97 8.85 -4.58
C GLU A 334 19.92 8.59 -3.49
N ASP A 335 18.91 7.77 -3.81
CA ASP A 335 17.79 7.41 -2.94
C ASP A 335 17.72 5.88 -2.75
N GLU A 336 18.86 5.30 -2.35
CA GLU A 336 19.04 3.84 -2.23
C GLU A 336 18.02 3.18 -1.30
N ARG A 337 17.76 3.83 -0.16
CA ARG A 337 16.93 3.24 0.90
C ARG A 337 15.49 2.98 0.46
N CYS A 338 14.96 3.77 -0.47
CA CYS A 338 13.56 3.69 -0.90
C CYS A 338 13.15 2.29 -1.35
N TYR A 339 13.82 1.74 -2.37
CA TYR A 339 13.50 0.39 -2.87
C TYR A 339 14.33 -0.71 -2.21
N LEU A 340 15.52 -0.41 -1.70
CA LEU A 340 16.28 -1.37 -0.88
C LEU A 340 15.47 -1.81 0.33
N ASP A 341 14.92 -0.87 1.11
CA ASP A 341 14.19 -1.22 2.33
C ASP A 341 12.84 -1.88 1.99
N LEU A 342 12.17 -1.48 0.90
CA LEU A 342 10.96 -2.17 0.43
C LEU A 342 11.26 -3.62 -0.01
N ALA A 343 12.35 -3.83 -0.75
CA ALA A 343 12.79 -5.17 -1.15
C ALA A 343 13.15 -6.03 0.07
N ARG A 344 13.81 -5.44 1.07
CA ARG A 344 14.08 -6.08 2.36
C ARG A 344 12.79 -6.44 3.10
N LEU A 345 11.81 -5.55 3.19
CA LEU A 345 10.51 -5.84 3.81
C LEU A 345 9.83 -7.03 3.14
N ARG A 346 9.77 -7.01 1.80
CA ARG A 346 9.19 -8.09 0.99
C ARG A 346 9.98 -9.38 1.09
N GLY A 347 11.30 -9.31 1.23
CA GLY A 347 12.19 -10.47 1.26
C GLY A 347 12.68 -10.94 -0.11
N VAL A 348 12.66 -10.07 -1.11
CA VAL A 348 13.28 -10.34 -2.42
C VAL A 348 14.71 -9.83 -2.44
N HIS A 349 15.56 -10.45 -3.26
CA HIS A 349 16.97 -10.07 -3.31
C HIS A 349 17.16 -8.79 -4.11
N TYR A 350 17.78 -7.77 -3.51
CA TYR A 350 18.02 -6.48 -4.15
C TYR A 350 19.47 -6.36 -4.55
N ILE A 351 19.72 -5.91 -5.78
CA ILE A 351 21.04 -5.54 -6.28
C ILE A 351 21.00 -4.18 -6.99
N THR A 352 22.14 -3.51 -7.02
CA THR A 352 22.42 -2.31 -7.82
C THR A 352 23.90 -2.32 -8.22
N TRP A 353 24.39 -1.27 -8.88
CA TRP A 353 25.79 -1.20 -9.31
C TRP A 353 26.75 -1.16 -8.14
N GLU A 354 27.79 -1.98 -8.21
CA GLU A 354 28.88 -2.00 -7.23
C GLU A 354 29.89 -0.86 -7.46
N LYS A 355 29.98 -0.35 -8.71
CA LYS A 355 30.93 0.68 -9.12
C LYS A 355 30.22 1.85 -9.78
N ALA A 356 30.40 3.05 -9.23
CA ALA A 356 29.73 4.26 -9.71
C ALA A 356 30.18 4.69 -11.12
N ASP A 357 31.42 4.37 -11.51
CA ASP A 357 31.99 4.67 -12.85
C ASP A 357 31.40 3.81 -13.98
N LYS A 358 30.43 2.95 -13.67
CA LYS A 358 29.69 2.11 -14.62
C LYS A 358 28.29 2.64 -14.94
N VAL A 359 27.93 3.78 -14.33
CA VAL A 359 26.68 4.51 -14.56
C VAL A 359 27.02 5.85 -15.22
N TYR A 360 26.48 6.07 -16.42
CA TYR A 360 26.83 7.23 -17.25
C TYR A 360 25.62 8.18 -17.36
N PRO A 361 25.55 9.26 -16.58
CA PRO A 361 24.50 10.27 -16.75
C PRO A 361 24.63 10.99 -18.10
N GLN A 362 23.51 11.34 -18.72
CA GLN A 362 23.46 12.13 -19.95
C GLN A 362 23.98 13.55 -19.73
N ASP A 363 23.59 14.13 -18.61
CA ASP A 363 23.92 15.47 -18.16
C ASP A 363 23.79 15.52 -16.61
N LYS A 364 23.92 16.71 -16.02
CA LYS A 364 23.82 16.88 -14.56
C LYS A 364 22.38 16.78 -14.01
N GLY A 365 21.40 16.67 -14.90
CA GLY A 365 19.98 16.74 -14.60
C GLY A 365 19.51 18.17 -14.36
N HIS A 366 18.25 18.44 -14.66
CA HIS A 366 17.73 19.82 -14.59
C HIS A 366 16.36 19.83 -13.91
N HIS A 367 16.35 20.00 -12.59
CA HIS A 367 15.11 20.22 -11.85
C HIS A 367 14.68 21.70 -11.95
N PRO A 368 13.39 22.01 -12.21
CA PRO A 368 12.93 23.39 -12.34
C PRO A 368 13.24 24.29 -11.14
N THR A 369 13.36 23.73 -9.93
CA THR A 369 13.59 24.49 -8.69
C THR A 369 14.84 24.08 -7.91
N LEU A 370 15.38 22.88 -8.12
CA LEU A 370 16.48 22.34 -7.32
C LEU A 370 17.83 22.35 -8.07
N GLY A 371 17.84 22.73 -9.35
CA GLY A 371 19.04 22.70 -10.18
C GLY A 371 19.44 21.26 -10.55
N ASP A 372 20.75 20.98 -10.54
CA ASP A 372 21.32 19.68 -10.86
C ASP A 372 20.74 18.60 -9.94
N HIS A 373 20.07 17.59 -10.51
CA HIS A 373 19.41 16.57 -9.72
C HIS A 373 19.34 15.21 -10.46
N PRO A 374 19.85 14.10 -9.87
CA PRO A 374 19.97 12.79 -10.55
C PRO A 374 18.64 12.21 -11.06
N LYS A 375 17.52 12.52 -10.41
CA LYS A 375 16.17 12.10 -10.88
C LYS A 375 15.72 12.78 -12.19
N PHE A 376 16.40 13.83 -12.65
CA PHE A 376 16.03 14.69 -13.79
C PHE A 376 17.07 14.64 -14.93
N THR A 377 17.72 13.48 -15.11
CA THR A 377 18.58 13.16 -16.27
C THR A 377 18.31 11.73 -16.77
N ASN A 378 18.91 11.35 -17.90
CA ASN A 378 18.87 9.98 -18.44
C ASN A 378 20.22 9.29 -18.27
N TYR A 379 20.26 7.97 -18.43
CA TYR A 379 21.45 7.18 -18.10
C TYR A 379 21.78 6.15 -19.16
N ALA A 380 23.07 5.98 -19.44
CA ALA A 380 23.63 4.81 -20.09
C ALA A 380 24.40 3.96 -19.07
N PHE A 381 24.61 2.69 -19.39
CA PHE A 381 25.22 1.72 -18.48
C PHE A 381 26.31 0.90 -19.15
N ASP A 382 27.33 0.50 -18.39
CA ASP A 382 28.36 -0.41 -18.87
C ASP A 382 27.76 -1.79 -19.18
N VAL A 383 27.99 -2.29 -20.40
CA VAL A 383 27.35 -3.51 -20.90
C VAL A 383 27.95 -4.77 -20.27
N GLU A 384 29.28 -4.80 -20.07
CA GLU A 384 29.98 -5.96 -19.53
C GLU A 384 29.63 -6.16 -18.06
N GLU A 385 29.65 -5.07 -17.30
CA GLU A 385 29.28 -5.10 -15.89
C GLU A 385 27.79 -5.39 -15.70
N PHE A 386 26.91 -4.86 -16.58
CA PHE A 386 25.49 -5.22 -16.57
C PHE A 386 25.29 -6.74 -16.72
N VAL A 387 25.93 -7.35 -17.72
CA VAL A 387 25.84 -8.80 -17.97
C VAL A 387 26.39 -9.60 -16.79
N ARG A 388 27.49 -9.16 -16.18
CA ARG A 388 28.08 -9.81 -15.00
C ARG A 388 27.10 -9.81 -13.82
N LEU A 389 26.48 -8.67 -13.51
CA LEU A 389 25.51 -8.55 -12.41
C LEU A 389 24.26 -9.38 -12.66
N VAL A 390 23.72 -9.37 -13.88
CA VAL A 390 22.56 -10.21 -14.25
C VAL A 390 22.89 -11.70 -14.19
N SER A 391 24.11 -12.09 -14.56
CA SER A 391 24.58 -13.48 -14.43
C SER A 391 24.74 -13.90 -12.96
N SER A 392 25.22 -13.00 -12.10
CA SER A 392 25.27 -13.25 -10.65
C SER A 392 23.86 -13.38 -10.05
N ALA A 393 22.91 -12.56 -10.49
CA ALA A 393 21.51 -12.66 -10.09
C ALA A 393 20.88 -13.99 -10.55
N ALA A 394 21.23 -14.44 -11.75
CA ALA A 394 20.81 -15.72 -12.29
C ALA A 394 21.30 -16.90 -11.45
N GLU A 395 22.57 -16.89 -11.03
CA GLU A 395 23.09 -17.89 -10.10
C GLU A 395 22.35 -17.91 -8.76
N TYR A 396 22.01 -16.74 -8.22
CA TYR A 396 21.21 -16.62 -6.99
C TYR A 396 19.83 -17.28 -7.17
N VAL A 397 19.13 -16.95 -8.26
CA VAL A 397 17.81 -17.53 -8.60
C VAL A 397 17.92 -19.05 -8.69
N SER A 398 18.86 -19.58 -9.48
CA SER A 398 18.97 -21.02 -9.75
C SER A 398 19.33 -21.84 -8.51
N ARG A 399 19.99 -21.23 -7.52
CA ARG A 399 20.32 -21.90 -6.24
C ARG A 399 19.21 -21.76 -5.19
N HIS A 400 18.17 -20.96 -5.44
CA HIS A 400 17.12 -20.72 -4.47
C HIS A 400 16.24 -21.98 -4.31
N PRO A 401 15.99 -22.48 -3.09
CA PRO A 401 15.32 -23.77 -2.86
C PRO A 401 13.85 -23.80 -3.32
N LYS A 402 13.21 -22.64 -3.41
CA LYS A 402 11.83 -22.51 -3.93
C LYS A 402 11.75 -22.27 -5.43
N TRP A 403 12.88 -22.00 -6.10
CA TRP A 403 12.85 -21.83 -7.55
C TRP A 403 12.53 -23.18 -8.17
N PRO A 404 11.48 -23.31 -9.02
CA PRO A 404 10.97 -24.60 -9.44
C PRO A 404 12.06 -25.44 -10.13
N PRO A 405 12.51 -26.56 -9.56
CA PRO A 405 13.35 -27.49 -10.29
C PRO A 405 12.49 -28.22 -11.33
N ARG A 406 13.09 -28.54 -12.46
CA ARG A 406 12.53 -29.35 -13.56
C ARG A 406 11.55 -30.41 -13.00
N ARG A 407 10.27 -30.41 -13.44
CA ARG A 407 9.56 -31.70 -13.51
C ARG A 407 10.34 -32.48 -14.56
N ARG A 408 11.26 -33.37 -14.13
CA ARG A 408 11.72 -34.43 -15.04
C ARG A 408 10.44 -35.05 -15.57
N ARG A 409 10.26 -35.03 -16.89
CA ARG A 409 9.32 -35.97 -17.49
C ARG A 409 9.86 -37.32 -17.06
N ASP A 410 9.16 -37.98 -16.15
CA ASP A 410 9.25 -39.42 -16.03
C ASP A 410 8.67 -39.95 -17.35
N GLU A 411 9.52 -40.01 -18.38
CA GLU A 411 9.25 -40.76 -19.60
C GLU A 411 9.27 -42.23 -19.19
N LEU A 412 8.08 -42.78 -18.95
CA LEU A 412 7.77 -44.21 -18.98
C LEU A 412 7.26 -44.57 -20.38
#